data_AF-A0A966Q2R8-F1
#
_entry.id   AF-A0A966Q2R8-F1
#
_cell.length_a   1.000
_cell.length_b   1.000
_cell.length_c   1.000
_cell.angle_alpha   90.00
_cell.angle_beta   90.00
_cell.angle_gamma   90.00
#
_symmetry.space_group_name_H-M   'P 1'
#
loop_
_entity.id
_entity.type
_entity.pdbx_description
1 polymer ?
#
loop_
_entity_poly.entity_id
_entity_poly.type
_entity_poly.pdbx_seq_one_letter_code
_entity_poly.pdbx_strand_id
1 'polypeptide(L)'
;MRTSKSYVMTVDVNSAADMEKLNIIKQAVAITNENRANKKRVVLRGRKPLVKMPTPSGYYHRGSFRPVSYDWAGNIVGGIKNATKLDVYIYRR
;
A
#
# COMPACT_ATOMS: atom_id res chain seq x y z
N MET A 1 -8.39 -14.25 4.54
CA MET A 1 -7.41 -14.57 3.47
C MET A 1 -7.54 -13.55 2.35
N ARG A 2 -6.46 -13.07 1.73
CA ARG A 2 -6.58 -12.12 0.59
C ARG A 2 -6.96 -12.89 -0.67
N THR A 3 -7.94 -12.39 -1.41
CA THR A 3 -8.53 -13.08 -2.58
C THR A 3 -7.96 -12.62 -3.92
N SER A 4 -7.18 -11.53 -3.95
CA SER A 4 -6.60 -11.00 -5.18
C SER A 4 -5.44 -11.86 -5.68
N LYS A 5 -5.49 -12.28 -6.96
CA LYS A 5 -4.40 -12.99 -7.65
C LYS A 5 -3.12 -12.15 -7.81
N SER A 6 -3.23 -10.83 -7.68
CA SER A 6 -2.09 -9.90 -7.80
C SER A 6 -1.36 -9.65 -6.48
N TYR A 7 -1.87 -10.18 -5.37
CA TYR A 7 -1.22 -10.05 -4.07
C TYR A 7 0.06 -10.90 -4.03
N VAL A 8 1.15 -10.30 -3.55
CA VAL A 8 2.44 -10.97 -3.41
C VAL A 8 2.71 -11.31 -1.95
N MET A 9 2.78 -10.27 -1.10
CA MET A 9 3.07 -10.43 0.33
C MET A 9 2.65 -9.20 1.14
N THR A 10 2.68 -9.35 2.47
CA THR A 10 2.63 -8.24 3.41
C THR A 10 4.02 -8.08 4.01
N VAL A 11 4.53 -6.86 4.01
CA VAL A 11 5.79 -6.49 4.66
C VAL A 11 5.52 -5.65 5.90
N ASP A 12 6.33 -5.82 6.93
CA ASP A 12 6.36 -4.90 8.07
C ASP A 12 7.35 -3.76 7.79
N VAL A 13 6.90 -2.51 7.93
CA VAL A 13 7.72 -1.32 7.63
C VAL A 13 8.89 -1.22 8.62
N ASN A 14 8.73 -1.74 9.83
CA ASN A 14 9.76 -1.71 10.86
C ASN A 14 10.76 -2.88 10.76
N SER A 15 10.54 -3.83 9.85
CA SER A 15 11.44 -4.97 9.63
C SER A 15 12.38 -4.67 8.46
N ALA A 16 13.66 -4.49 8.75
CA ALA A 16 14.68 -4.23 7.72
C ALA A 16 14.71 -5.33 6.65
N ALA A 17 14.61 -6.60 7.06
CA ALA A 17 14.58 -7.74 6.15
C ALA A 17 13.36 -7.73 5.21
N ASP A 18 12.20 -7.31 5.69
CA ASP A 18 11.00 -7.22 4.83
C ASP A 18 11.08 -6.03 3.87
N MET A 19 11.69 -4.93 4.30
CA MET A 19 11.93 -3.77 3.44
C MET A 19 12.97 -4.07 2.35
N GLU A 20 13.97 -4.90 2.63
CA GLU A 20 14.91 -5.41 1.64
C GLU A 20 14.19 -6.29 0.60
N LYS A 21 13.35 -7.23 1.02
CA LYS A 21 12.51 -8.03 0.11
C LYS A 21 11.65 -7.15 -0.80
N LEU A 22 11.04 -6.09 -0.24
CA LEU A 22 10.26 -5.14 -1.03
C LEU A 22 11.11 -4.45 -2.11
N ASN A 23 12.34 -4.06 -1.78
CA ASN A 23 13.26 -3.45 -2.76
C ASN A 23 13.66 -4.44 -3.85
N ILE A 24 13.95 -5.69 -3.51
CA ILE A 24 14.23 -6.76 -4.48
C ILE A 24 13.05 -6.92 -5.43
N ILE A 25 11.80 -6.96 -4.93
CA ILE A 25 10.60 -7.05 -5.77
C ILE A 25 10.50 -5.86 -6.73
N LYS A 26 10.74 -4.64 -6.25
CA LYS A 26 10.70 -3.43 -7.10
C LYS A 26 11.76 -3.48 -8.20
N GLN A 27 12.99 -3.88 -7.87
CA GLN A 27 14.08 -4.03 -8.84
C GLN A 27 13.77 -5.11 -9.87
N ALA A 28 13.29 -6.28 -9.44
CA ALA A 28 12.90 -7.36 -10.34
C ALA A 28 11.82 -6.93 -11.34
N VAL A 29 10.82 -6.15 -10.88
CA VAL A 29 9.79 -5.58 -11.75
C VAL A 29 10.37 -4.53 -12.71
N ALA A 30 11.31 -3.69 -12.27
CA ALA A 30 11.99 -2.73 -13.14
C ALA A 30 12.77 -3.41 -14.27
N ILE A 31 13.61 -4.39 -13.94
CA ILE A 31 14.39 -5.19 -14.91
C ILE A 31 13.46 -5.93 -15.88
N THR A 32 12.38 -6.53 -15.36
CA THR A 32 11.37 -7.20 -16.20
C THR A 32 10.71 -6.21 -17.16
N ASN A 33 10.47 -4.99 -16.68
CA ASN A 33 9.82 -3.95 -17.46
C ASN A 33 10.73 -3.44 -18.58
N GLU A 34 12.05 -3.44 -18.46
CA GLU A 34 12.94 -3.01 -19.56
C GLU A 34 12.75 -3.88 -20.81
N ASN A 35 12.62 -5.19 -20.60
CA ASN A 35 12.64 -6.18 -21.68
C ASN A 35 11.25 -6.63 -22.16
N ARG A 36 10.16 -6.09 -21.59
CA ARG A 36 8.79 -6.48 -21.94
C ARG A 36 7.94 -5.31 -22.41
N ALA A 37 7.12 -5.53 -23.43
CA ALA A 37 6.10 -4.56 -23.86
C ALA A 37 5.01 -4.37 -22.78
N ASN A 38 4.57 -5.48 -22.17
CA ASN A 38 3.59 -5.48 -21.09
C ASN A 38 4.25 -5.08 -19.76
N LYS A 39 4.26 -3.78 -19.47
CA LYS A 39 4.83 -3.25 -18.24
C LYS A 39 3.96 -3.64 -17.04
N LYS A 40 4.59 -3.76 -15.87
CA LYS A 40 3.96 -4.05 -14.59
C LYS A 40 4.20 -2.89 -13.62
N ARG A 41 3.32 -2.74 -12.65
CA ARG A 41 3.42 -1.76 -11.56
C ARG A 41 3.30 -2.45 -10.21
N VAL A 42 4.26 -2.16 -9.33
CA VAL A 42 4.16 -2.51 -7.91
C VAL A 42 3.26 -1.48 -7.23
N VAL A 43 2.19 -1.94 -6.59
CA VAL A 43 1.26 -1.09 -5.83
C VAL A 43 1.33 -1.48 -4.36
N LEU A 44 1.50 -0.48 -3.51
CA LEU A 44 1.55 -0.64 -2.07
C LEU A 44 0.24 -0.14 -1.46
N ARG A 45 -0.32 -0.93 -0.54
CA ARG A 45 -1.49 -0.53 0.25
C ARG A 45 -1.14 -0.58 1.73
N GLY A 46 -1.27 0.55 2.40
CA GLY A 46 -1.03 0.66 3.83
C GLY A 46 -2.03 -0.15 4.65
N ARG A 47 -1.55 -0.82 5.70
CA ARG A 47 -2.33 -1.56 6.70
C ARG A 47 -1.82 -1.23 8.09
N LYS A 48 -2.71 -1.40 9.08
CA LYS A 48 -2.43 -1.16 10.51
C LYS A 48 -1.85 0.24 10.75
N PRO A 49 -2.71 1.28 10.83
CA PRO A 49 -2.22 2.64 11.05
C PRO A 49 -1.49 2.79 12.38
N LEU A 50 -0.41 3.55 12.40
CA LEU A 50 0.35 3.91 13.62
C LEU A 50 -0.54 4.71 14.56
N VAL A 51 -1.21 5.73 14.04
CA VAL A 51 -2.09 6.62 14.81
C VAL A 51 -3.42 6.81 14.10
N LYS A 52 -4.52 6.81 14.85
CA LYS A 52 -5.84 7.17 14.32
C LYS A 52 -5.93 8.67 14.15
N MET A 53 -6.52 9.14 13.05
CA MET A 53 -6.58 10.56 12.73
C MET A 53 -7.98 10.93 12.21
N PRO A 54 -8.46 12.17 12.45
CA PRO A 54 -9.65 12.66 11.78
C PRO A 54 -9.41 12.70 10.26
N THR A 55 -10.43 12.35 9.47
CA THR A 55 -10.36 12.46 8.02
C THR A 55 -10.82 13.84 7.58
N PRO A 56 -10.10 14.50 6.66
CA PRO A 56 -10.55 15.78 6.12
C PRO A 56 -11.85 15.58 5.36
N SER A 57 -12.72 16.61 5.35
CA SER A 57 -13.94 16.55 4.56
C SER A 57 -13.61 16.66 3.08
N GLY A 58 -14.08 15.70 2.29
CA GLY A 58 -13.98 15.73 0.85
C GLY A 58 -15.21 16.39 0.21
N TYR A 59 -15.17 16.52 -1.12
CA TYR A 59 -16.28 17.04 -1.91
C TYR A 59 -17.51 16.11 -1.89
N TYR A 60 -17.28 14.79 -1.98
CA TYR A 60 -18.35 13.78 -2.03
C TYR A 60 -18.63 13.08 -0.70
N HIS A 61 -17.67 13.09 0.23
CA HIS A 61 -17.78 12.38 1.50
C HIS A 61 -17.42 13.29 2.65
N ARG A 62 -18.30 13.32 3.65
CA ARG A 62 -18.05 14.04 4.89
C ARG A 62 -16.85 13.43 5.60
N GLY A 63 -15.96 14.30 6.07
CA GLY A 63 -14.84 13.91 6.92
C GLY A 63 -15.31 13.37 8.26
N SER A 64 -14.39 12.77 9.01
CA SER A 64 -14.62 12.30 10.37
C SER A 64 -14.02 13.28 11.35
N PHE A 65 -14.86 13.83 12.23
CA PHE A 65 -14.41 14.61 13.37
C PHE A 65 -13.64 13.73 14.39
N ARG A 66 -14.04 12.45 14.51
CA ARG A 66 -13.38 11.51 15.42
C ARG A 66 -12.18 10.84 14.75
N PRO A 67 -11.11 10.52 15.50
CA PRO A 67 -9.98 9.78 14.96
C PRO A 67 -10.37 8.40 14.43
N VAL A 68 -10.10 8.15 13.16
CA VAL A 68 -10.38 6.89 12.47
C VAL A 68 -9.12 6.32 11.84
N SER A 69 -9.14 5.02 11.58
CA SER A 69 -8.02 4.27 11.00
C SER A 69 -8.00 4.34 9.47
N TYR A 70 -9.19 4.36 8.87
CA TYR A 70 -9.36 4.31 7.42
C TYR A 70 -10.33 5.39 6.97
N ASP A 71 -10.12 5.89 5.74
CA ASP A 71 -11.08 6.73 5.05
C ASP A 71 -12.25 5.88 4.52
N TRP A 72 -13.26 6.55 3.96
CA TRP A 72 -14.42 5.90 3.36
C TRP A 72 -14.06 4.91 2.24
N ALA A 73 -12.96 5.16 1.52
CA ALA A 73 -12.47 4.30 0.45
C ALA A 73 -11.58 3.14 0.95
N GLY A 74 -11.41 2.99 2.26
CA GLY A 74 -10.62 1.94 2.88
C GLY A 74 -9.10 2.18 2.84
N ASN A 75 -8.63 3.39 2.50
CA ASN A 75 -7.22 3.76 2.61
C ASN A 75 -6.90 4.21 4.04
N ILE A 76 -5.64 4.05 4.44
CA ILE A 76 -5.19 4.59 5.73
C ILE A 76 -5.22 6.11 5.72
N VAL A 77 -5.80 6.68 6.77
CA VAL A 77 -5.77 8.12 7.03
C VAL A 77 -4.35 8.54 7.39
N GLY A 78 -3.82 9.59 6.76
CA GLY A 78 -2.39 9.94 6.84
C GLY A 78 -1.50 9.20 5.83
N GLY A 79 -2.08 8.35 4.97
CA GLY A 79 -1.41 7.70 3.86
C GLY A 79 -0.44 6.59 4.27
N ILE A 80 0.41 6.19 3.33
CA ILE A 80 1.38 5.08 3.51
C ILE A 80 2.36 5.35 4.65
N LYS A 81 2.71 6.61 4.92
CA LYS A 81 3.61 6.99 6.02
C LYS A 81 3.04 6.65 7.40
N ASN A 82 1.72 6.61 7.53
CA ASN A 82 1.05 6.22 8.77
C ASN A 82 0.85 4.69 8.86
N ALA A 83 1.33 3.88 7.92
CA ALA A 83 1.12 2.43 7.93
C ALA A 83 2.28 1.71 8.62
N THR A 84 1.99 0.74 9.49
CA THR A 84 3.01 -0.18 10.05
C THR A 84 3.24 -1.40 9.15
N LYS A 85 2.27 -1.74 8.30
CA LYS A 85 2.37 -2.86 7.37
C LYS A 85 1.98 -2.43 5.97
N LEU A 86 2.60 -3.01 4.96
CA LEU A 86 2.28 -2.74 3.55
C LEU A 86 1.91 -4.03 2.84
N ASP A 87 0.79 -4.01 2.15
CA ASP A 87 0.42 -5.06 1.22
C ASP A 87 0.98 -4.73 -0.14
N VAL A 88 1.73 -5.68 -0.70
CA VAL A 88 2.40 -5.54 -1.99
C VAL A 88 1.59 -6.27 -3.05
N TYR A 89 1.25 -5.55 -4.11
CA TYR A 89 0.56 -6.07 -5.28
C TYR A 89 1.36 -5.80 -6.54
N ILE A 90 1.25 -6.68 -7.53
CA ILE A 90 1.80 -6.46 -8.86
C ILE A 90 0.67 -6.50 -9.88
N TYR A 91 0.43 -5.36 -10.53
CA TYR A 91 -0.56 -5.20 -11.58
C TYR A 91 0.10 -4.99 -12.93
N ARG A 92 -0.64 -5.23 -14.02
CA ARG A 92 -0.26 -4.76 -15.35
C ARG A 92 -0.47 -3.24 -15.43
N ARG A 93 0.39 -2.55 -16.17
CA ARG A 93 0.32 -1.11 -16.42
C ARG A 93 -0.33 -0.85 -17.76
#